data_AF-A0A931H226-F1
#
_entry.id   AF-A0A931H226-F1
#
_cell.length_a   1.000
_cell.length_b   1.000
_cell.length_c   1.000
_cell.angle_alpha   90.00
_cell.angle_beta   90.00
_cell.angle_gamma   90.00
#
_symmetry.space_group_name_H-M   'P 1'
#
loop_
_entity.id
_entity.type
_entity.pdbx_description
1 polymer ?
#
loop_
_entity_poly.entity_id
_entity_poly.type
_entity_poly.pdbx_seq_one_letter_code
_entity_poly.pdbx_strand_id
1 'polypeptide(L)'
;MLPYACAWIAKSKGFGKPRREGGFDNHDPRAWLSRLTDWQARANAAQANSFEALPFFIGAVIIAHQLAAQQAVLDILALLFVTLRVIYIAMYVAGLPTVRSAIWALALLVNVGILFLGWR
;
A
#
# COMPACT_ATOMS: atom_id res chain seq x y z
N MET A 1 6.70 2.45 -4.68
CA MET A 1 6.39 1.57 -5.84
C MET A 1 5.10 0.77 -5.66
N LEU A 2 4.82 0.20 -4.48
CA LEU A 2 3.60 -0.58 -4.21
C LEU A 2 2.25 0.10 -4.56
N PRO A 3 2.04 1.42 -4.31
CA PRO A 3 0.79 2.06 -4.72
C PRO A 3 0.61 2.12 -6.25
N TYR A 4 1.71 2.27 -6.99
CA TYR A 4 1.69 2.28 -8.45
C TYR A 4 1.37 0.89 -9.03
N ALA A 5 1.86 -0.18 -8.39
CA ALA A 5 1.48 -1.55 -8.74
C ALA A 5 -0.02 -1.79 -8.53
N CYS A 6 -0.60 -1.30 -7.42
CA CYS A 6 -2.05 -1.38 -7.18
C CYS A 6 -2.85 -0.60 -8.22
N ALA A 7 -2.39 0.61 -8.60
CA ALA A 7 -3.02 1.40 -9.65
C ALA A 7 -2.99 0.69 -11.01
N TRP A 8 -1.90 -0.01 -11.34
CA TRP A 8 -1.81 -0.80 -12.56
C TRP A 8 -2.75 -2.01 -12.55
N ILE A 9 -2.83 -2.73 -11.42
CA ILE A 9 -3.77 -3.83 -11.21
C ILE A 9 -5.23 -3.35 -11.33
N ALA A 10 -5.57 -2.21 -10.73
CA ALA A 10 -6.92 -1.64 -10.82
C ALA A 10 -7.32 -1.26 -12.26
N LYS A 11 -6.38 -0.71 -13.03
CA LYS A 11 -6.59 -0.24 -14.41
C LYS A 11 -6.52 -1.36 -15.47
N SER A 12 -6.06 -2.55 -15.10
CA SER A 12 -5.78 -3.67 -16.02
C SER A 12 -6.92 -4.00 -17.02
N LYS A 13 -8.19 -4.07 -16.59
CA LYS A 13 -9.33 -4.35 -17.50
C LYS A 13 -9.78 -3.15 -18.36
N GLY A 14 -9.30 -1.96 -18.06
CA GLY A 14 -9.61 -0.73 -18.80
C GLY A 14 -8.64 -0.46 -19.95
N PHE A 15 -7.47 -1.12 -19.99
CA PHE A 15 -6.51 -0.96 -21.07
C PHE A 15 -7.01 -1.60 -22.36
N GLY A 16 -6.83 -0.90 -23.49
CA GLY A 16 -7.18 -1.40 -24.81
C GLY A 16 -8.66 -1.38 -25.18
N LYS A 17 -9.57 -1.00 -24.26
CA LYS A 17 -11.00 -0.87 -24.56
C LYS A 17 -11.36 0.55 -25.00
N PRO A 18 -12.28 0.73 -25.95
CA PRO A 18 -12.89 2.03 -26.23
C PRO A 18 -13.61 2.59 -24.99
N ARG A 19 -13.57 3.91 -24.79
CA ARG A 19 -14.26 4.59 -23.66
C ARG A 19 -15.75 4.22 -23.55
N ARG A 20 -16.43 4.03 -24.69
CA ARG A 20 -17.85 3.65 -24.76
C ARG A 20 -18.14 2.27 -24.13
N GLU A 21 -17.14 1.40 -24.04
CA GLU A 21 -17.25 0.04 -23.49
C GLU A 21 -16.63 -0.07 -22.08
N GLY A 22 -16.41 1.07 -21.41
CA GLY A 22 -15.80 1.12 -20.08
C GLY A 22 -14.27 1.15 -20.08
N GLY A 23 -13.64 1.44 -21.23
CA GLY A 23 -12.19 1.65 -21.31
C GLY A 23 -11.69 2.81 -20.44
N PHE A 24 -10.40 2.77 -20.09
CA PHE A 24 -9.77 3.76 -19.22
C PHE A 24 -9.93 5.19 -19.78
N ASP A 25 -10.49 6.08 -18.96
CA ASP A 25 -10.62 7.49 -19.31
C ASP A 25 -9.44 8.31 -18.78
N ASN A 26 -8.61 8.82 -19.68
CA ASN A 26 -7.48 9.68 -19.30
C ASN A 26 -7.86 11.16 -19.10
N HIS A 27 -9.07 11.58 -19.49
CA HIS A 27 -9.55 12.95 -19.26
C HIS A 27 -10.08 13.12 -17.83
N ASP A 28 -10.73 12.08 -17.30
CA ASP A 28 -11.16 12.04 -15.89
C ASP A 28 -10.84 10.68 -15.25
N PRO A 29 -9.55 10.44 -14.90
CA PRO A 29 -9.12 9.16 -14.38
C PRO A 29 -9.67 8.85 -13.00
N ARG A 30 -9.99 9.87 -12.19
CA ARG A 30 -10.51 9.68 -10.83
C ARG A 30 -11.98 9.26 -10.85
N ALA A 31 -12.81 9.92 -11.65
CA ALA A 31 -14.20 9.52 -11.81
C ALA A 31 -14.35 8.18 -12.53
N TRP A 32 -13.38 7.77 -13.36
CA TRP A 32 -13.35 6.41 -13.91
C TRP A 32 -13.01 5.37 -12.84
N LEU A 33 -11.98 5.63 -12.03
CA LEU A 33 -11.58 4.73 -10.93
C LEU A 33 -12.69 4.54 -9.88
N SER A 34 -13.52 5.56 -9.63
CA SER A 34 -14.64 5.46 -8.69
C SER A 34 -15.81 4.61 -9.21
N ARG A 35 -15.86 4.33 -10.51
CA ARG A 35 -16.88 3.48 -11.14
C ARG A 35 -16.49 2.00 -11.19
N LEU A 36 -15.25 1.66 -10.81
CA LEU A 36 -14.79 0.28 -10.75
C LEU A 36 -15.60 -0.52 -9.73
N THR A 37 -15.87 -1.79 -10.04
CA THR A 37 -16.58 -2.73 -9.15
C THR A 37 -15.68 -3.89 -8.72
N ASP A 38 -16.16 -4.69 -7.78
CA ASP A 38 -15.55 -5.95 -7.33
C ASP A 38 -14.07 -5.81 -6.93
N TRP A 39 -13.22 -6.65 -7.51
CA TRP A 39 -11.79 -6.71 -7.17
C TRP A 39 -11.01 -5.49 -7.66
N GLN A 40 -11.49 -4.78 -8.70
CA GLN A 40 -10.84 -3.57 -9.20
C GLN A 40 -11.09 -2.39 -8.27
N ALA A 41 -12.32 -2.27 -7.74
CA ALA A 41 -12.63 -1.33 -6.67
C ALA A 41 -11.74 -1.59 -5.45
N ARG A 42 -11.59 -2.88 -5.08
CA ARG A 42 -10.70 -3.29 -3.98
C ARG A 42 -9.23 -2.95 -4.24
N ALA A 43 -8.73 -3.14 -5.46
CA ALA A 43 -7.37 -2.74 -5.84
C ALA A 43 -7.15 -1.22 -5.77
N ASN A 44 -8.14 -0.42 -6.19
CA ASN A 44 -8.09 1.04 -6.08
C ASN A 44 -8.10 1.49 -4.61
N ALA A 45 -8.91 0.87 -3.75
CA ALA A 45 -8.92 1.15 -2.33
C ALA A 45 -7.60 0.73 -1.63
N ALA A 46 -7.00 -0.39 -2.05
CA ALA A 46 -5.68 -0.81 -1.58
C ALA A 46 -4.58 0.20 -1.97
N GLN A 47 -4.69 0.81 -3.16
CA GLN A 47 -3.79 1.88 -3.60
C GLN A 47 -3.91 3.11 -2.68
N ALA A 48 -5.13 3.57 -2.39
CA ALA A 48 -5.36 4.71 -1.50
C ALA A 48 -4.75 4.46 -0.11
N ASN A 49 -5.06 3.32 0.50
CA ASN A 49 -4.50 2.95 1.81
C ASN A 49 -2.95 2.88 1.80
N SER A 50 -2.37 2.45 0.69
CA SER A 50 -0.92 2.38 0.56
C SER A 50 -0.27 3.76 0.48
N PHE A 51 -0.94 4.76 -0.10
CA PHE A 51 -0.46 6.14 -0.03
C PHE A 51 -0.59 6.75 1.36
N GLU A 52 -1.61 6.38 2.14
CA GLU A 52 -1.76 6.85 3.52
C GLU A 52 -0.67 6.31 4.45
N ALA A 53 -0.28 5.04 4.28
CA ALA A 53 0.73 4.40 5.12
C ALA A 53 2.18 4.83 4.79
N LEU A 54 2.43 5.29 3.57
CA LEU A 54 3.77 5.61 3.08
C LEU A 54 4.47 6.75 3.84
N PRO A 55 3.85 7.93 4.03
CA PRO A 55 4.47 9.03 4.77
C PRO A 55 4.91 8.63 6.17
N PHE A 56 4.11 7.82 6.86
CA PHE A 56 4.45 7.38 8.21
C PHE A 56 5.66 6.45 8.23
N PHE A 57 5.73 5.49 7.30
CA PHE A 57 6.91 4.61 7.14
C PHE A 57 8.18 5.39 6.81
N ILE A 58 8.09 6.32 5.86
CA ILE A 58 9.23 7.17 5.47
C ILE A 58 9.70 7.99 6.68
N GLY A 59 8.77 8.61 7.42
CA GLY A 59 9.09 9.37 8.62
C GLY A 59 9.77 8.52 9.70
N ALA A 60 9.25 7.33 9.98
CA ALA A 60 9.83 6.42 10.97
C ALA A 60 11.26 6.00 10.61
N VAL A 61 11.52 5.64 9.35
CA VAL A 61 12.86 5.24 8.89
C VAL A 61 13.84 6.42 8.96
N ILE A 62 13.42 7.62 8.54
CA ILE A 62 14.27 8.82 8.62
C ILE A 62 14.62 9.15 10.07
N ILE A 63 13.65 9.11 10.98
CA ILE A 63 13.87 9.36 12.41
C ILE A 63 14.83 8.32 13.00
N ALA A 64 14.63 7.04 12.69
CA ALA A 64 15.52 5.97 13.14
C ALA A 64 16.97 6.18 12.67
N HIS A 65 17.16 6.60 11.41
CA HIS A 65 18.48 6.97 10.90
C HIS A 65 19.07 8.19 11.63
N GLN A 66 18.27 9.23 11.87
CA GLN A 66 18.71 10.45 12.56
C GLN A 66 19.15 10.18 14.00
N LEU A 67 18.53 9.19 14.66
CA LEU A 67 18.87 8.74 16.01
C LEU A 67 20.04 7.74 16.03
N ALA A 68 20.67 7.47 14.87
CA ALA A 68 21.72 6.47 14.73
C ALA A 68 21.33 5.10 15.32
N ALA A 69 20.11 4.66 15.02
CA ALA A 69 19.63 3.33 15.36
C ALA A 69 20.51 2.23 14.74
N GLN A 70 20.49 1.03 15.32
CA GLN A 70 21.27 -0.09 14.78
C GLN A 70 20.79 -0.46 13.37
N GLN A 71 21.65 -0.23 12.37
CA GLN A 71 21.34 -0.38 10.95
C GLN A 71 20.74 -1.75 10.59
N ALA A 72 21.35 -2.84 11.07
CA ALA A 72 20.87 -4.19 10.78
C ALA A 72 19.44 -4.45 11.27
N VAL A 73 19.05 -3.89 12.43
CA VAL A 73 17.69 -4.04 12.96
C VAL A 73 16.70 -3.20 12.17
N LEU A 74 17.10 -1.97 11.81
CA LEU A 74 16.31 -1.09 10.95
C LEU A 74 16.02 -1.75 9.59
N ASP A 75 17.03 -2.34 8.95
CA ASP A 75 16.90 -3.01 7.66
C ASP A 75 15.94 -4.21 7.72
N ILE A 76 16.03 -5.03 8.77
CA ILE A 76 15.13 -6.17 9.00
C ILE A 76 13.69 -5.70 9.18
N LEU A 77 13.46 -4.68 10.03
CA LEU A 77 12.12 -4.14 10.27
C LEU A 77 11.54 -3.48 9.01
N ALA A 78 12.36 -2.78 8.24
CA ALA A 78 11.95 -2.17 6.96
C ALA A 78 11.55 -3.24 5.94
N LEU A 79 12.34 -4.31 5.79
CA LEU A 79 12.01 -5.44 4.92
C LEU A 79 10.73 -6.15 5.35
N LEU A 80 10.57 -6.37 6.67
CA LEU A 80 9.36 -6.96 7.24
C LEU A 80 8.13 -6.09 6.95
N PHE A 81 8.23 -4.77 7.13
CA PHE A 81 7.15 -3.85 6.80
C PHE A 81 6.75 -3.95 5.33
N VAL A 82 7.72 -3.89 4.41
CA VAL A 82 7.45 -4.01 2.96
C VAL A 82 6.77 -5.34 2.62
N THR A 83 7.22 -6.44 3.23
CA THR A 83 6.64 -7.77 3.03
C THR A 83 5.19 -7.83 3.52
N LEU A 84 4.91 -7.30 4.71
CA LEU A 84 3.54 -7.20 5.23
C LEU A 84 2.65 -6.34 4.34
N ARG A 85 3.17 -5.27 3.73
CA ARG A 85 2.40 -4.45 2.78
C ARG A 85 2.06 -5.21 1.49
N VAL A 86 2.97 -6.04 0.98
CA VAL A 86 2.68 -6.90 -0.19
C VAL A 86 1.57 -7.89 0.14
N ILE A 87 1.66 -8.56 1.29
CA ILE A 87 0.63 -9.52 1.76
C ILE A 87 -0.70 -8.79 1.98
N TYR A 88 -0.69 -7.61 2.61
CA TYR A 88 -1.88 -6.79 2.83
C TYR A 88 -2.62 -6.48 1.52
N ILE A 89 -1.88 -6.04 0.49
CA ILE A 89 -2.44 -5.75 -0.83
C ILE A 89 -3.07 -7.00 -1.45
N ALA A 90 -2.39 -8.15 -1.39
CA ALA A 90 -2.93 -9.42 -1.89
C ALA A 90 -4.23 -9.81 -1.18
N MET A 91 -4.29 -9.72 0.15
CA MET A 91 -5.50 -9.99 0.94
C MET A 91 -6.64 -9.02 0.63
N TYR A 92 -6.29 -7.75 0.33
CA TYR A 92 -7.26 -6.73 -0.06
C TYR A 92 -7.94 -7.09 -1.38
N VAL A 93 -7.16 -7.46 -2.40
CA VAL A 93 -7.69 -7.86 -3.72
C VAL A 93 -8.51 -9.15 -3.60
N ALA A 94 -8.03 -10.12 -2.81
CA ALA A 94 -8.71 -11.39 -2.54
C ALA A 94 -10.03 -11.23 -1.75
N GLY A 95 -10.26 -10.09 -1.09
CA GLY A 95 -11.50 -9.84 -0.35
C GLY A 95 -11.57 -10.57 0.99
N LEU A 96 -10.44 -10.75 1.67
CA LEU A 96 -10.34 -11.40 2.99
C LEU A 96 -10.23 -10.34 4.11
N PRO A 97 -11.35 -9.81 4.65
CA PRO A 97 -11.32 -8.62 5.49
C PRO A 97 -10.66 -8.83 6.86
N THR A 98 -10.83 -10.01 7.48
CA THR A 98 -10.29 -10.32 8.81
C THR A 98 -8.76 -10.41 8.78
N VAL A 99 -8.21 -11.20 7.85
CA VAL A 99 -6.76 -11.35 7.64
C VAL A 99 -6.15 -10.00 7.25
N ARG A 100 -6.82 -9.24 6.38
CA ARG A 100 -6.38 -7.90 5.99
C ARG A 100 -6.18 -6.99 7.21
N SER A 101 -7.15 -6.94 8.13
CA SER A 101 -7.06 -6.10 9.33
C SER A 101 -5.93 -6.55 10.27
N ALA A 102 -5.72 -7.86 10.42
CA ALA A 102 -4.63 -8.39 11.22
C ALA A 102 -3.25 -8.00 10.64
N ILE A 103 -3.06 -8.16 9.32
CA ILE A 103 -1.81 -7.79 8.65
C ILE A 103 -1.58 -6.27 8.71
N TRP A 104 -2.65 -5.46 8.62
CA TRP A 104 -2.56 -4.02 8.78
C TRP A 104 -2.07 -3.63 10.17
N ALA A 105 -2.64 -4.22 11.22
CA ALA A 105 -2.23 -3.96 12.60
C ALA A 105 -0.77 -4.37 12.83
N LEU A 106 -0.35 -5.53 12.29
CA LEU A 106 1.03 -5.98 12.39
C LEU A 106 2.00 -5.02 11.66
N ALA A 107 1.64 -4.57 10.46
CA ALA A 107 2.45 -3.59 9.72
C ALA A 107 2.55 -2.25 10.47
N LEU A 108 1.47 -1.81 11.13
CA LEU A 108 1.48 -0.62 11.97
C LEU A 108 2.42 -0.79 13.17
N LEU A 109 2.36 -1.92 13.87
CA LEU A 109 3.23 -2.22 14.99
C LEU A 109 4.72 -2.24 14.59
N VAL A 110 5.05 -2.84 13.44
CA VAL A 110 6.42 -2.83 12.92
C VAL A 110 6.88 -1.38 12.64
N ASN A 111 6.02 -0.55 12.05
CA ASN A 111 6.34 0.84 11.75
C ASN A 111 6.56 1.69 13.02
N VAL A 112 5.72 1.48 14.04
CA VAL A 112 5.92 2.06 15.38
C VAL A 112 7.24 1.57 15.99
N GLY A 113 7.57 0.29 15.87
CA GLY A 113 8.85 -0.26 16.31
C GLY A 113 10.05 0.40 15.63
N ILE A 114 9.97 0.67 14.33
CA ILE A 114 11.00 1.43 13.59
C ILE A 114 11.15 2.84 14.18
N LEU A 115 10.04 3.55 14.40
CA LEU A 115 10.05 4.92 14.91
C LEU A 115 10.78 5.05 16.25
N PHE A 116 10.60 4.08 17.14
CA PHE A 116 11.21 4.08 18.48
C PHE A 116 12.55 3.33 18.56
N LEU A 117 13.04 2.75 17.48
CA LEU A 117 14.25 1.92 17.49
C LEU A 117 15.50 2.67 17.98
N GLY A 118 15.62 3.95 17.67
CA GLY A 118 16.75 4.79 18.06
C GLY A 118 16.59 5.53 19.39
N TRP A 119 15.45 5.38 20.06
CA TRP A 119 15.14 6.11 21.29
C TRP A 119 15.95 5.55 22.47
N ARG A 120 16.88 6.35 23.01
CA ARG A 120 17.73 6.02 24.15
C ARG A 120 17.97 7.25 25.01
#